data_AF-A0A538ESJ1-F1
#
_entry.id   AF-A0A538ESJ1-F1
#
_cell.length_a   1.000
_cell.length_b   1.000
_cell.length_c   1.000
_cell.angle_alpha   90.00
_cell.angle_beta   90.00
_cell.angle_gamma   90.00
#
_symmetry.space_group_name_H-M   'P 1'
#
loop_
_entity.id
_entity.type
_entity.pdbx_description
1 polymer ?
#
loop_
_entity_poly.entity_id
_entity_poly.type
_entity_poly.pdbx_seq_one_letter_code
_entity_poly.pdbx_strand_id
1 'polypeptide(L)'
;MLLERSMHEQFLSNTYLLADRPGGTAALVDAGGPVEPLLAAIEREALTLGCVLLTHRHHDHVAELGAVRERYPEAVVYAHPLEEIAGAEALPGGRSLRCGDLEVQSIHTPGHTEGMLALLVDGQDVFTGDTLFKGSVGGVRAPGHTTYEDLRESIMERLLTLPPQTRVHPGHTDPTTVADEWEGNPFVRVWRGLDPEGAEPCVALGESATLVLMAPDYDGGHKAWVRWSDGRDDIVPGSQVQRGEPVGGG
;
A
#
# COMPACT_ATOMS: atom_id res chain seq x y z
N MET A 1 8.11 -13.03 12.35
CA MET A 1 7.79 -13.89 11.19
C MET A 1 6.35 -13.66 10.72
N LEU A 2 6.11 -13.64 9.40
CA LEU A 2 4.77 -13.65 8.83
C LEU A 2 4.15 -15.06 8.97
N LEU A 3 2.94 -15.15 9.53
CA LEU A 3 2.24 -16.41 9.77
C LEU A 3 1.11 -16.64 8.76
N GLU A 4 0.23 -15.65 8.59
CA GLU A 4 -0.98 -15.81 7.82
C GLU A 4 -1.36 -14.48 7.15
N ARG A 5 -1.99 -14.57 5.98
CA ARG A 5 -2.55 -13.44 5.22
C ARG A 5 -4.00 -13.80 4.92
N SER A 6 -4.92 -12.90 5.23
CA SER A 6 -6.29 -12.96 4.72
C SER A 6 -6.47 -11.87 3.67
N MET A 7 -7.35 -12.12 2.69
CA MET A 7 -7.66 -11.16 1.62
C MET A 7 -9.17 -11.06 1.46
N HIS A 8 -9.69 -9.84 1.42
CA HIS A 8 -11.12 -9.61 1.19
C HIS A 8 -11.48 -9.90 -0.28
N GLU A 9 -12.53 -10.69 -0.54
CA GLU A 9 -12.85 -11.13 -1.91
C GLU A 9 -13.26 -9.99 -2.86
N GLN A 10 -13.86 -8.91 -2.31
CA GLN A 10 -14.32 -7.77 -3.11
C GLN A 10 -13.29 -6.65 -3.22
N PHE A 11 -12.81 -6.10 -2.09
CA PHE A 11 -11.79 -5.06 -2.09
C PHE A 11 -10.40 -5.56 -2.48
N LEU A 12 -10.15 -6.88 -2.39
CA LEU A 12 -8.84 -7.49 -2.57
C LEU A 12 -7.79 -6.99 -1.57
N SER A 13 -8.22 -6.32 -0.49
CA SER A 13 -7.36 -5.81 0.56
C SER A 13 -6.90 -6.93 1.48
N ASN A 14 -5.67 -6.84 1.94
CA ASN A 14 -5.02 -7.82 2.78
C ASN A 14 -5.09 -7.40 4.26
N THR A 15 -5.10 -8.41 5.13
CA THR A 15 -4.66 -8.26 6.51
C THR A 15 -3.58 -9.31 6.78
N TYR A 16 -2.51 -8.91 7.46
CA TYR A 16 -1.37 -9.78 7.73
C TYR A 16 -1.22 -10.04 9.23
N LEU A 17 -0.97 -11.30 9.59
CA LEU A 17 -0.61 -11.72 10.94
C LEU A 17 0.86 -12.08 11.02
N LEU A 18 1.58 -11.40 11.91
CA LEU A 18 2.95 -11.70 12.27
C LEU A 18 3.03 -12.18 13.72
N ALA A 19 4.05 -12.97 14.03
CA ALA A 19 4.44 -13.31 15.39
C ALA A 19 5.96 -13.18 15.58
N ASP A 20 6.40 -12.77 16.76
CA ASP A 20 7.82 -12.73 17.10
C ASP A 20 8.44 -14.14 17.22
N ARG A 21 7.70 -15.07 17.80
CA ARG A 21 8.04 -16.49 17.99
C ARG A 21 6.78 -17.34 18.25
N PRO A 22 6.86 -18.68 18.18
CA PRO A 22 5.75 -19.56 18.56
C PRO A 22 5.27 -19.30 20.00
N GLY A 23 3.96 -19.14 20.20
CA GLY A 23 3.36 -18.80 21.49
C GLY A 23 3.72 -17.42 22.06
N GLY A 24 4.32 -16.55 21.24
CA GLY A 24 4.77 -15.21 21.63
C GLY A 24 3.77 -14.10 21.36
N THR A 25 4.29 -12.92 21.04
CA THR A 25 3.48 -11.74 20.71
C THR A 25 3.21 -11.66 19.22
N ALA A 26 1.96 -11.39 18.87
CA ALA A 26 1.50 -11.15 17.52
C ALA A 26 1.33 -9.66 17.21
N ALA A 27 1.47 -9.35 15.92
CA ALA A 27 1.12 -8.07 15.33
C ALA A 27 0.19 -8.30 14.14
N LEU A 28 -0.83 -7.47 14.00
CA LEU A 28 -1.59 -7.35 12.75
C LEU A 28 -1.07 -6.15 11.95
N VAL A 29 -0.98 -6.29 10.64
CA VAL A 29 -0.81 -5.15 9.72
C VAL A 29 -2.07 -4.99 8.90
N ASP A 30 -2.63 -3.79 8.96
CA ASP A 30 -3.97 -3.42 8.50
C ASP A 30 -5.10 -4.27 9.13
N ALA A 31 -6.33 -3.96 8.76
CA ALA A 31 -7.55 -4.68 9.13
C ALA A 31 -8.58 -4.58 7.98
N GLY A 32 -8.09 -4.75 6.75
CA GLY A 32 -8.88 -4.66 5.53
C GLY A 32 -9.45 -5.99 5.06
N GLY A 33 -8.61 -7.03 5.09
CA GLY A 33 -9.00 -8.42 4.89
C GLY A 33 -9.74 -9.00 6.12
N PRO A 34 -10.55 -10.06 5.94
CA PRO A 34 -11.27 -10.71 7.02
C PRO A 34 -10.35 -11.09 8.19
N VAL A 35 -10.62 -10.58 9.39
CA VAL A 35 -9.73 -10.81 10.53
C VAL A 35 -9.99 -12.14 11.23
N GLU A 36 -11.21 -12.68 11.14
CA GLU A 36 -11.61 -13.89 11.88
C GLU A 36 -10.65 -15.08 11.71
N PRO A 37 -10.18 -15.45 10.49
CA PRO A 37 -9.18 -16.51 10.33
C PRO A 37 -7.87 -16.22 11.07
N LEU A 38 -7.43 -14.95 11.08
CA LEU A 38 -6.22 -14.50 11.76
C LEU A 38 -6.40 -14.51 13.29
N LEU A 39 -7.59 -14.14 13.78
CA LEU A 39 -7.91 -14.22 15.21
C LEU A 39 -7.93 -15.69 15.68
N ALA A 40 -8.50 -16.59 14.88
CA ALA A 40 -8.44 -18.02 15.14
C ALA A 40 -6.99 -18.56 15.11
N ALA A 41 -6.14 -18.00 14.24
CA ALA A 41 -4.71 -18.32 14.23
C ALA A 41 -3.98 -17.86 15.49
N ILE A 42 -4.29 -16.65 16.00
CA ILE A 42 -3.76 -16.16 17.27
C ILE A 42 -4.09 -17.14 18.41
N GLU A 43 -5.32 -17.63 18.48
CA GLU A 43 -5.72 -18.62 19.50
C GLU A 43 -5.04 -19.98 19.32
N ARG A 44 -5.04 -20.49 18.08
CA ARG A 44 -4.45 -21.79 17.72
C ARG A 44 -2.96 -21.87 18.06
N GLU A 45 -2.23 -20.79 17.79
CA GLU A 45 -0.79 -20.69 18.02
C GLU A 45 -0.44 -20.18 19.44
N ALA A 46 -1.44 -20.01 20.31
CA ALA A 46 -1.32 -19.50 21.68
C ALA A 46 -0.57 -18.14 21.75
N LEU A 47 -0.85 -17.26 20.79
CA LEU A 47 -0.23 -15.94 20.69
C LEU A 47 -0.99 -14.90 21.53
N THR A 48 -0.29 -13.84 21.90
CA THR A 48 -0.90 -12.63 22.48
C THR A 48 -0.85 -11.51 21.45
N LEU A 49 -1.98 -10.98 21.01
CA LEU A 49 -2.00 -9.82 20.11
C LEU A 49 -1.54 -8.56 20.87
N GLY A 50 -0.34 -8.07 20.53
CA GLY A 50 0.24 -6.90 21.18
C GLY A 50 -0.10 -5.59 20.47
N CYS A 51 -0.18 -5.60 19.15
CA CYS A 51 -0.41 -4.40 18.37
C CYS A 51 -1.13 -4.64 17.05
N VAL A 52 -1.76 -3.58 16.55
CA VAL A 52 -2.27 -3.46 15.19
C VAL A 52 -1.59 -2.27 14.55
N LEU A 53 -0.95 -2.46 13.41
CA LEU A 53 -0.19 -1.43 12.70
C LEU A 53 -0.96 -1.08 11.42
N LEU A 54 -1.42 0.16 11.29
CA LEU A 54 -2.21 0.59 10.15
C LEU A 54 -1.33 1.39 9.18
N THR A 55 -1.37 1.02 7.91
CA THR A 55 -0.65 1.71 6.83
C THR A 55 -1.32 3.04 6.51
N HIS A 56 -2.66 3.08 6.46
CA HIS A 56 -3.45 4.28 6.22
C HIS A 56 -4.94 4.10 6.60
N ARG A 57 -5.74 5.17 6.45
CA ARG A 57 -7.13 5.24 6.95
C ARG A 57 -8.23 4.74 6.03
N HIS A 58 -7.95 4.37 4.79
CA HIS A 58 -9.04 4.05 3.85
C HIS A 58 -9.84 2.86 4.36
N HIS A 59 -11.14 2.89 4.05
CA HIS A 59 -12.11 2.01 4.68
C HIS A 59 -11.75 0.54 4.49
N ASP A 60 -11.36 0.17 3.29
CA ASP A 60 -10.95 -1.17 2.90
C ASP A 60 -9.63 -1.63 3.54
N HIS A 61 -8.95 -0.79 4.33
CA HIS A 61 -7.80 -1.13 5.18
C HIS A 61 -8.11 -1.17 6.68
N VAL A 62 -9.25 -0.64 7.10
CA VAL A 62 -9.63 -0.53 8.52
C VAL A 62 -11.01 -1.09 8.84
N ALA A 63 -11.69 -1.69 7.87
CA ALA A 63 -13.08 -2.15 7.96
C ALA A 63 -13.30 -3.09 9.16
N GLU A 64 -12.35 -3.99 9.42
CA GLU A 64 -12.44 -5.00 10.46
C GLU A 64 -11.78 -4.57 11.78
N LEU A 65 -11.24 -3.34 11.86
CA LEU A 65 -10.55 -2.85 13.05
C LEU A 65 -11.45 -2.85 14.30
N GLY A 66 -12.75 -2.63 14.12
CA GLY A 66 -13.74 -2.70 15.20
C GLY A 66 -13.79 -4.08 15.86
N ALA A 67 -13.82 -5.14 15.06
CA ALA A 67 -13.85 -6.52 15.55
C ALA A 67 -12.56 -6.88 16.30
N VAL A 68 -11.41 -6.42 15.80
CA VAL A 68 -10.11 -6.61 16.48
C VAL A 68 -10.11 -5.93 17.85
N ARG A 69 -10.57 -4.68 17.92
CA ARG A 69 -10.64 -3.92 19.19
C ARG A 69 -11.59 -4.53 20.21
N GLU A 70 -12.72 -5.08 19.76
CA GLU A 70 -13.66 -5.76 20.64
C GLU A 70 -13.04 -7.03 21.23
N ARG A 71 -12.36 -7.83 20.40
CA ARG A 71 -11.79 -9.11 20.82
C ARG A 71 -10.49 -8.97 21.61
N TYR A 72 -9.70 -7.94 21.31
CA TYR A 72 -8.38 -7.67 21.89
C TYR A 72 -8.23 -6.19 22.30
N PRO A 73 -8.97 -5.73 23.34
CA PRO A 73 -8.97 -4.33 23.75
C PRO A 73 -7.62 -3.83 24.28
N GLU A 74 -6.75 -4.75 24.70
CA GLU A 74 -5.39 -4.44 25.19
C GLU A 74 -4.38 -4.24 24.05
N ALA A 75 -4.72 -4.62 22.81
CA ALA A 75 -3.82 -4.46 21.67
C ALA A 75 -3.72 -2.98 21.28
N VAL A 76 -2.50 -2.47 21.18
CA VAL A 76 -2.27 -1.06 20.84
C VAL A 76 -2.38 -0.88 19.33
N VAL A 77 -3.28 0.00 18.89
CA VAL A 77 -3.39 0.38 17.48
C VAL A 77 -2.44 1.52 17.21
N TYR A 78 -1.59 1.41 16.19
CA TYR A 78 -0.68 2.44 15.74
C TYR A 78 -1.03 2.90 14.33
N ALA A 79 -1.00 4.21 14.11
CA ALA A 79 -1.18 4.82 12.79
C ALA A 79 -0.43 6.15 12.72
N HIS A 80 -0.17 6.62 11.51
CA HIS A 80 0.35 7.97 11.35
C HIS A 80 -0.67 9.02 11.85
N PRO A 81 -0.25 10.10 12.54
CA PRO A 81 -1.19 11.10 13.06
C PRO A 81 -2.08 11.76 11.99
N LEU A 82 -1.56 11.92 10.76
CA LEU A 82 -2.30 12.47 9.62
C LEU A 82 -3.38 11.53 9.07
N GLU A 83 -3.47 10.29 9.57
CA GLU A 83 -4.54 9.35 9.25
C GLU A 83 -5.75 9.50 10.17
N GLU A 84 -5.61 10.23 11.28
CA GLU A 84 -6.71 10.60 12.20
C GLU A 84 -7.57 9.41 12.67
N ILE A 85 -6.96 8.23 12.80
CA ILE A 85 -7.66 7.01 13.19
C ILE A 85 -8.00 7.08 14.68
N ALA A 86 -9.29 7.15 15.01
CA ALA A 86 -9.77 7.30 16.37
C ALA A 86 -9.23 6.20 17.30
N GLY A 87 -8.59 6.57 18.41
CA GLY A 87 -8.03 5.63 19.39
C GLY A 87 -6.72 4.96 18.97
N ALA A 88 -6.08 5.40 17.88
CA ALA A 88 -4.72 4.96 17.53
C ALA A 88 -3.66 5.81 18.23
N GLU A 89 -2.59 5.16 18.69
CA GLU A 89 -1.35 5.78 19.12
C GLU A 89 -0.54 6.30 17.93
N ALA A 90 0.16 7.41 18.13
CA ALA A 90 0.92 8.07 17.07
C ALA A 90 2.14 7.26 16.62
N LEU A 91 2.20 6.94 15.33
CA LEU A 91 3.37 6.37 14.66
C LEU A 91 3.83 7.30 13.53
N PRO A 92 4.63 8.34 13.83
CA PRO A 92 5.23 9.18 12.79
C PRO A 92 6.22 8.38 11.94
N GLY A 93 6.53 8.85 10.74
CA GLY A 93 7.59 8.30 9.89
C GLY A 93 8.97 8.32 10.53
N GLY A 94 9.81 7.33 10.19
CA GLY A 94 11.18 7.22 10.69
C GLY A 94 11.28 6.76 12.14
N ARG A 95 10.19 6.28 12.72
CA ARG A 95 10.15 5.77 14.11
C ARG A 95 10.30 4.25 14.10
N SER A 96 11.05 3.73 15.06
CA SER A 96 11.06 2.32 15.38
C SER A 96 10.24 2.05 16.63
N LEU A 97 9.49 0.95 16.63
CA LEU A 97 8.82 0.41 17.81
C LEU A 97 9.03 -1.10 17.90
N ARG A 98 8.71 -1.65 19.06
CA ARG A 98 8.69 -3.09 19.28
C ARG A 98 7.28 -3.56 19.58
N CYS A 99 6.91 -4.70 19.01
CA CYS A 99 5.70 -5.43 19.32
C CYS A 99 6.09 -6.85 19.69
N GLY A 100 6.26 -7.10 21.00
CA GLY A 100 7.07 -8.22 21.48
C GLY A 100 8.53 -8.06 21.05
N ASP A 101 9.10 -9.11 20.46
CA ASP A 101 10.45 -9.06 19.89
C ASP A 101 10.51 -8.63 18.41
N LEU A 102 9.36 -8.42 17.74
CA LEU A 102 9.34 -7.85 16.38
C LEU A 102 9.84 -6.40 16.41
N GLU A 103 10.80 -6.08 15.54
CA GLU A 103 11.24 -4.71 15.30
C GLU A 103 10.48 -4.12 14.11
N VAL A 104 9.71 -3.06 14.33
CA VAL A 104 8.93 -2.38 13.29
C VAL A 104 9.51 -1.00 13.06
N GLN A 105 9.89 -0.70 11.82
CA GLN A 105 10.35 0.61 11.38
C GLN A 105 9.28 1.24 10.47
N SER A 106 8.76 2.41 10.83
CA SER A 106 7.84 3.15 9.99
C SER A 106 8.61 3.94 8.92
N ILE A 107 8.21 3.79 7.67
CA ILE A 107 8.73 4.54 6.53
C ILE A 107 7.56 5.37 6.01
N HIS A 108 7.68 6.71 6.07
CA HIS A 108 6.64 7.58 5.56
C HIS A 108 6.66 7.59 4.03
N THR A 109 5.53 7.22 3.43
CA THR A 109 5.39 7.01 1.99
C THR A 109 4.18 7.76 1.42
N PRO A 110 4.11 9.11 1.57
CA PRO A 110 2.99 9.89 1.09
C PRO A 110 2.80 9.72 -0.42
N GLY A 111 1.56 9.96 -0.85
CA GLY A 111 1.14 9.82 -2.24
C GLY A 111 -0.32 9.43 -2.27
N HIS A 112 -0.61 8.17 -1.92
CA HIS A 112 -1.98 7.66 -1.85
C HIS A 112 -2.81 8.33 -0.75
N THR A 113 -2.20 8.50 0.43
CA THR A 113 -2.65 9.39 1.49
C THR A 113 -1.48 10.21 2.01
N GLU A 114 -1.76 11.31 2.70
CA GLU A 114 -0.74 12.17 3.32
C GLU A 114 0.01 11.49 4.47
N GLY A 115 -0.66 10.64 5.25
CA GLY A 115 -0.09 9.93 6.38
C GLY A 115 0.36 8.50 6.07
N MET A 116 0.35 8.09 4.80
CA MET A 116 0.66 6.73 4.39
C MET A 116 1.99 6.23 4.96
N LEU A 117 1.98 5.04 5.56
CA LEU A 117 3.19 4.36 6.03
C LEU A 117 3.40 3.05 5.27
N ALA A 118 4.67 2.80 4.94
CA ALA A 118 5.17 1.45 4.82
C ALA A 118 5.81 1.00 6.14
N LEU A 119 5.67 -0.28 6.48
CA LEU A 119 6.12 -0.84 7.75
C LEU A 119 7.14 -1.92 7.49
N LEU A 120 8.41 -1.65 7.78
CA LEU A 120 9.50 -2.62 7.64
C LEU A 120 9.66 -3.40 8.95
N VAL A 121 9.45 -4.72 8.88
CA VAL A 121 9.55 -5.63 10.01
C VAL A 121 10.82 -6.46 9.90
N ASP A 122 11.61 -6.46 10.98
CA ASP A 122 12.86 -7.21 11.15
C ASP A 122 13.88 -7.01 10.00
N GLY A 123 13.76 -5.90 9.25
CA GLY A 123 14.59 -5.62 8.07
C GLY A 123 14.36 -6.55 6.87
N GLN A 124 13.31 -7.37 6.89
CA GLN A 124 13.09 -8.44 5.91
C GLN A 124 11.77 -8.30 5.13
N ASP A 125 10.71 -7.88 5.81
CA ASP A 125 9.35 -7.79 5.26
C ASP A 125 8.87 -6.35 5.33
N VAL A 126 8.52 -5.75 4.19
CA VAL A 126 7.92 -4.41 4.14
C VAL A 126 6.46 -4.50 3.73
N PHE A 127 5.57 -3.95 4.56
CA PHE A 127 4.15 -3.84 4.26
C PHE A 127 3.88 -2.46 3.68
N THR A 128 3.46 -2.38 2.41
CA THR A 128 3.48 -1.12 1.65
C THR A 128 2.12 -0.44 1.51
N GLY A 129 1.06 -1.08 2.03
CA GLY A 129 -0.31 -0.67 1.78
C GLY A 129 -0.52 -0.33 0.30
N ASP A 130 -1.06 0.85 0.04
CA ASP A 130 -1.40 1.33 -1.30
C ASP A 130 -0.33 2.20 -1.96
N THR A 131 0.93 2.03 -1.55
CA THR A 131 2.06 2.71 -2.19
C THR A 131 2.62 1.90 -3.37
N LEU A 132 3.02 0.65 -3.12
CA LEU A 132 3.67 -0.24 -4.09
C LEU A 132 2.97 -1.59 -4.11
N PHE A 133 2.60 -2.04 -5.30
CA PHE A 133 1.95 -3.33 -5.56
C PHE A 133 2.86 -4.21 -6.41
N LYS A 134 2.51 -5.49 -6.53
CA LYS A 134 3.16 -6.40 -7.49
C LYS A 134 2.89 -5.94 -8.93
N GLY A 135 3.92 -5.45 -9.61
CA GLY A 135 3.84 -5.00 -11.00
C GLY A 135 3.00 -3.75 -11.23
N SER A 136 2.61 -3.02 -10.18
CA SER A 136 1.81 -1.79 -10.25
C SER A 136 2.16 -0.84 -9.09
N VAL A 137 1.54 0.33 -9.03
CA VAL A 137 1.78 1.36 -8.01
C VAL A 137 0.46 1.98 -7.53
N GLY A 138 0.51 2.68 -6.40
CA GLY A 138 -0.60 3.46 -5.86
C GLY A 138 -1.16 4.51 -6.82
N GLY A 139 -2.38 4.97 -6.57
CA GLY A 139 -2.96 6.15 -7.24
C GLY A 139 -2.91 7.40 -6.37
N VAL A 140 -2.93 8.59 -6.98
CA VAL A 140 -2.83 9.91 -6.29
C VAL A 140 -4.09 10.75 -6.48
N ARG A 141 -5.25 10.10 -6.32
CA ARG A 141 -6.58 10.70 -6.45
C ARG A 141 -7.57 10.25 -5.38
N ALA A 142 -7.14 9.39 -4.46
CA ALA A 142 -7.97 8.95 -3.34
C ALA A 142 -8.10 10.06 -2.28
N PRO A 143 -9.15 10.07 -1.45
CA PRO A 143 -9.32 11.11 -0.43
C PRO A 143 -8.10 11.23 0.49
N GLY A 144 -7.55 12.43 0.58
CA GLY A 144 -6.34 12.70 1.38
C GLY A 144 -5.02 12.39 0.68
N HIS A 145 -5.03 12.13 -0.64
CA HIS A 145 -3.82 12.00 -1.44
C HIS A 145 -2.95 13.26 -1.40
N THR A 146 -1.67 13.10 -1.74
CA THR A 146 -0.76 14.21 -1.96
C THR A 146 -0.48 14.38 -3.44
N THR A 147 0.70 14.03 -3.95
CA THR A 147 1.10 14.25 -5.34
C THR A 147 1.69 13.00 -5.98
N TYR A 148 1.72 12.99 -7.31
CA TYR A 148 2.46 11.98 -8.07
C TYR A 148 3.95 11.98 -7.70
N GLU A 149 4.54 13.15 -7.51
CA GLU A 149 5.93 13.31 -7.11
C GLU A 149 6.20 12.65 -5.77
N ASP A 150 5.33 12.87 -4.77
CA ASP A 150 5.42 12.20 -3.47
C ASP A 150 5.36 10.67 -3.60
N LEU A 151 4.41 10.15 -4.40
CA LEU A 151 4.28 8.71 -4.62
C LEU A 151 5.55 8.14 -5.27
N ARG A 152 6.04 8.80 -6.32
CA ARG A 152 7.24 8.38 -7.04
C ARG A 152 8.46 8.41 -6.14
N GLU A 153 8.66 9.48 -5.35
CA GLU A 153 9.75 9.57 -4.38
C GLU A 153 9.64 8.50 -3.30
N SER A 154 8.44 8.26 -2.77
CA SER A 154 8.17 7.19 -1.81
C SER A 154 8.60 5.83 -2.33
N ILE A 155 8.29 5.53 -3.59
CA ILE A 155 8.67 4.25 -4.21
C ILE A 155 10.17 4.22 -4.52
N MET A 156 10.67 5.20 -5.29
CA MET A 156 12.02 5.15 -5.87
C MET A 156 13.12 5.44 -4.84
N GLU A 157 12.87 6.34 -3.90
CA GLU A 157 13.90 6.85 -2.99
C GLU A 157 13.80 6.26 -1.58
N ARG A 158 12.70 5.55 -1.27
CA ARG A 158 12.51 4.89 0.03
C ARG A 158 12.36 3.38 -0.16
N LEU A 159 11.28 2.92 -0.77
CA LEU A 159 10.98 1.49 -0.85
C LEU A 159 11.99 0.70 -1.69
N LEU A 160 12.32 1.18 -2.88
CA LEU A 160 13.23 0.48 -3.80
C LEU A 160 14.71 0.69 -3.48
N THR A 161 15.03 1.43 -2.42
CA THR A 161 16.39 1.51 -1.84
C THR A 161 16.65 0.43 -0.79
N LEU A 162 15.61 -0.28 -0.35
CA LEU A 162 15.74 -1.42 0.56
C LEU A 162 16.54 -2.55 -0.12
N PRO A 163 17.10 -3.50 0.66
CA PRO A 163 17.81 -4.64 0.09
C PRO A 163 16.96 -5.39 -0.96
N PRO A 164 17.54 -5.83 -2.10
CA PRO A 164 16.78 -6.46 -3.18
C PRO A 164 15.93 -7.67 -2.74
N GLN A 165 16.39 -8.41 -1.75
CA GLN A 165 15.70 -9.58 -1.19
C GLN A 165 14.54 -9.24 -0.23
N THR A 166 14.34 -7.96 0.11
CA THR A 166 13.24 -7.54 0.97
C THR A 166 11.91 -7.91 0.32
N ARG A 167 11.06 -8.64 1.06
CA ARG A 167 9.73 -9.06 0.61
C ARG A 167 8.77 -7.90 0.78
N VAL A 168 7.99 -7.63 -0.27
CA VAL A 168 6.99 -6.57 -0.30
C VAL A 168 5.61 -7.20 -0.16
N HIS A 169 4.87 -6.75 0.86
CA HIS A 169 3.53 -7.20 1.20
C HIS A 169 2.55 -6.05 0.98
N PRO A 170 1.88 -6.00 -0.18
CA PRO A 170 1.02 -4.88 -0.53
C PRO A 170 -0.29 -4.84 0.25
N GLY A 171 -0.91 -3.67 0.23
CA GLY A 171 -2.27 -3.47 0.69
C GLY A 171 -3.28 -4.39 0.01
N HIS A 172 -3.08 -4.68 -1.27
CA HIS A 172 -3.97 -5.54 -2.06
C HIS A 172 -3.23 -6.67 -2.76
N THR A 173 -3.86 -7.85 -2.81
CA THR A 173 -3.43 -9.02 -3.59
C THR A 173 -2.05 -9.56 -3.20
N ASP A 174 -1.18 -9.87 -4.17
CA ASP A 174 -0.04 -10.77 -4.02
C ASP A 174 1.27 -10.09 -3.65
N PRO A 175 2.10 -10.73 -2.80
CA PRO A 175 3.42 -10.23 -2.46
C PRO A 175 4.40 -10.33 -3.63
N THR A 176 5.46 -9.55 -3.51
CA THR A 176 6.58 -9.43 -4.47
C THR A 176 7.89 -9.20 -3.71
N THR A 177 8.96 -8.81 -4.41
CA THR A 177 10.23 -8.41 -3.80
C THR A 177 10.69 -7.07 -4.36
N VAL A 178 11.57 -6.39 -3.62
CA VAL A 178 12.22 -5.16 -4.13
C VAL A 178 12.94 -5.43 -5.45
N ALA A 179 13.64 -6.57 -5.57
CA ALA A 179 14.31 -6.96 -6.81
C ALA A 179 13.33 -7.12 -7.99
N ASP A 180 12.21 -7.82 -7.78
CA ASP A 180 11.22 -8.05 -8.83
C ASP A 180 10.58 -6.74 -9.30
N GLU A 181 10.22 -5.84 -8.37
CA GLU A 181 9.65 -4.54 -8.73
C GLU A 181 10.68 -3.61 -9.37
N TRP A 182 11.93 -3.65 -8.92
CA TRP A 182 13.00 -2.87 -9.54
C TRP A 182 13.22 -3.22 -11.01
N GLU A 183 13.20 -4.52 -11.34
CA GLU A 183 13.46 -5.00 -12.70
C GLU A 183 12.22 -5.01 -13.61
N GLY A 184 11.06 -5.36 -13.04
CA GLY A 184 9.86 -5.72 -13.79
C GLY A 184 8.71 -4.74 -13.73
N ASN A 185 8.63 -3.85 -12.74
CA ASN A 185 7.47 -2.96 -12.59
C ASN A 185 7.43 -1.93 -13.75
N PRO A 186 6.36 -1.87 -14.56
CA PRO A 186 6.31 -1.00 -15.73
C PRO A 186 6.53 0.49 -15.42
N PHE A 187 6.00 0.98 -14.30
CA PHE A 187 6.18 2.37 -13.87
C PHE A 187 7.64 2.65 -13.51
N VAL A 188 8.24 1.76 -12.72
CA VAL A 188 9.65 1.85 -12.30
C VAL A 188 10.59 1.81 -13.51
N ARG A 189 10.31 0.97 -14.50
CA ARG A 189 11.12 0.89 -15.72
C ARG A 189 11.11 2.18 -16.52
N VAL A 190 9.94 2.83 -16.66
CA VAL A 190 9.84 4.16 -17.29
C VAL A 190 10.54 5.23 -16.44
N TRP A 191 10.35 5.24 -15.12
CA TRP A 191 11.02 6.18 -14.21
C TRP A 191 12.55 6.07 -14.23
N ARG A 192 13.08 4.88 -14.50
CA ARG A 192 14.51 4.60 -14.68
C ARG A 192 15.02 4.88 -16.10
N GLY A 193 14.14 5.26 -17.03
CA GLY A 193 14.47 5.53 -18.43
C GLY A 193 14.81 4.26 -19.23
N LEU A 194 14.41 3.09 -18.75
CA LEU A 194 14.63 1.81 -19.46
C LEU A 194 13.60 1.59 -20.57
N ASP A 195 12.37 2.06 -20.34
CA ASP A 195 11.28 2.05 -21.30
C ASP A 195 10.86 3.51 -21.61
N PRO A 196 10.40 3.80 -22.84
CA PRO A 196 10.01 5.15 -23.22
C PRO A 196 8.67 5.55 -22.60
N GLU A 197 8.50 6.84 -22.36
CA GLU A 197 7.18 7.43 -22.09
C GLU A 197 6.28 7.35 -23.33
N GLY A 198 5.00 7.08 -23.12
CA GLY A 198 3.95 7.23 -24.11
C GLY A 198 3.64 8.71 -24.40
N ALA A 199 3.04 8.96 -25.56
CA ALA A 199 2.64 10.29 -26.02
C ALA A 199 1.24 10.29 -26.66
N GLU A 200 0.44 9.26 -26.40
CA GLU A 200 -0.90 9.11 -26.97
C GLU A 200 -1.87 10.12 -26.31
N PRO A 201 -2.62 10.93 -27.07
CA PRO A 201 -3.69 11.75 -26.48
C PRO A 201 -4.75 10.86 -25.81
N CYS A 202 -5.27 11.29 -24.66
CA CYS A 202 -6.36 10.62 -23.98
C CYS A 202 -7.29 11.60 -23.26
N VAL A 203 -8.45 11.11 -22.84
CA VAL A 203 -9.32 11.77 -21.87
C VAL A 203 -9.28 10.96 -20.58
N ALA A 204 -8.79 11.55 -19.50
CA ALA A 204 -8.69 10.94 -18.18
C ALA A 204 -9.55 11.73 -17.20
N LEU A 205 -10.45 11.06 -16.46
CA LEU A 205 -11.36 11.70 -15.50
C LEU A 205 -12.19 12.87 -16.11
N GLY A 206 -12.46 12.81 -17.42
CA GLY A 206 -13.20 13.85 -18.14
C GLY A 206 -12.35 15.03 -18.65
N GLU A 207 -11.03 15.01 -18.42
CA GLU A 207 -10.11 16.07 -18.84
C GLU A 207 -9.12 15.56 -19.91
N SER A 208 -8.70 16.44 -20.82
CA SER A 208 -7.71 16.10 -21.84
C SER A 208 -6.32 15.94 -21.22
N ALA A 209 -5.64 14.85 -21.58
CA ALA A 209 -4.32 14.49 -21.07
C ALA A 209 -3.50 13.74 -22.13
N THR A 210 -2.25 13.45 -21.80
CA THR A 210 -1.39 12.52 -22.53
C THR A 210 -1.27 11.24 -21.71
N LEU A 211 -1.50 10.08 -22.34
CA LEU A 211 -1.28 8.78 -21.74
C LEU A 211 0.22 8.45 -21.81
N VAL A 212 0.88 8.54 -20.65
CA VAL A 212 2.31 8.25 -20.50
C VAL A 212 2.53 6.75 -20.38
N LEU A 213 1.70 6.05 -19.60
CA LEU A 213 1.78 4.59 -19.46
C LEU A 213 0.39 4.02 -19.16
N MET A 214 0.10 2.85 -19.74
CA MET A 214 -1.00 1.99 -19.33
C MET A 214 -0.42 0.61 -19.04
N ALA A 215 -0.57 0.13 -17.81
CA ALA A 215 -0.02 -1.14 -17.35
C ALA A 215 -1.11 -1.98 -16.66
N PRO A 216 -0.96 -3.31 -16.56
CA PRO A 216 -1.82 -4.13 -15.72
C PRO A 216 -1.82 -3.64 -14.28
N ASP A 217 -2.94 -3.80 -13.59
CA ASP A 217 -3.08 -3.45 -12.17
C ASP A 217 -3.34 -4.70 -11.31
N TYR A 218 -3.28 -4.55 -9.99
CA TYR A 218 -3.42 -5.65 -9.04
C TYR A 218 -4.78 -6.37 -9.14
N ASP A 219 -5.83 -5.67 -9.56
CA ASP A 219 -7.21 -6.16 -9.63
C ASP A 219 -7.56 -6.85 -10.96
N GLY A 220 -6.57 -7.05 -11.84
CA GLY A 220 -6.76 -7.58 -13.20
C GLY A 220 -7.24 -6.53 -14.21
N GLY A 221 -7.46 -5.30 -13.76
CA GLY A 221 -7.68 -4.11 -14.58
C GLY A 221 -6.36 -3.51 -15.06
N HIS A 222 -6.36 -2.19 -15.17
CA HIS A 222 -5.18 -1.43 -15.60
C HIS A 222 -5.01 -0.20 -14.73
N LYS A 223 -3.76 0.22 -14.59
CA LYS A 223 -3.36 1.48 -14.00
C LYS A 223 -2.75 2.37 -15.09
N ALA A 224 -3.14 3.64 -15.08
CA ALA A 224 -2.68 4.61 -16.05
C ALA A 224 -1.86 5.71 -15.38
N TRP A 225 -0.70 6.01 -15.97
CA TRP A 225 0.01 7.25 -15.74
C TRP A 225 -0.39 8.23 -16.84
N VAL A 226 -0.96 9.37 -16.45
CA VAL A 226 -1.36 10.44 -17.34
C VAL A 226 -0.59 11.73 -17.03
N ARG A 227 -0.34 12.53 -18.07
CA ARG A 227 0.22 13.87 -17.98
C ARG A 227 -0.81 14.89 -18.43
N TRP A 228 -1.15 15.81 -17.54
CA TRP A 228 -2.13 16.86 -17.81
C TRP A 228 -1.56 17.94 -18.73
N SER A 229 -2.43 18.79 -19.28
CA SER A 229 -2.04 19.88 -20.18
C SER A 229 -1.15 20.95 -19.53
N ASP A 230 -1.19 21.05 -18.20
CA ASP A 230 -0.32 21.92 -17.40
C ASP A 230 1.04 21.29 -17.04
N GLY A 231 1.29 20.05 -17.49
CA GLY A 231 2.53 19.32 -17.29
C GLY A 231 2.59 18.50 -16.00
N ARG A 232 1.58 18.56 -15.12
CA ARG A 232 1.52 17.70 -13.93
C ARG A 232 1.27 16.25 -14.32
N ASP A 233 1.83 15.33 -13.55
CA ASP A 233 1.69 13.88 -13.73
C ASP A 233 0.77 13.28 -12.66
N ASP A 234 0.17 12.14 -12.99
CA ASP A 234 -0.82 11.48 -12.15
C ASP A 234 -0.91 9.98 -12.41
N ILE A 235 -1.14 9.20 -11.36
CA ILE A 235 -1.50 7.78 -11.47
C ILE A 235 -2.99 7.61 -11.13
N VAL A 236 -3.75 7.09 -12.09
CA VAL A 236 -5.22 6.93 -12.02
C VAL A 236 -5.66 5.51 -12.42
N PRO A 237 -6.86 5.07 -12.02
CA PRO A 237 -7.43 3.83 -12.54
C PRO A 237 -7.58 3.89 -14.07
N GLY A 238 -7.11 2.88 -14.78
CA GLY A 238 -7.18 2.81 -16.25
C GLY A 238 -8.62 2.79 -16.78
N SER A 239 -9.58 2.34 -15.97
CA SER A 239 -11.02 2.42 -16.28
C SER A 239 -11.55 3.85 -16.41
N GLN A 240 -10.80 4.84 -15.91
CA GLN A 240 -11.10 6.27 -16.00
C GLN A 240 -10.38 6.95 -17.18
N VAL A 241 -9.74 6.19 -18.06
CA VAL A 241 -8.96 6.71 -19.20
C VAL A 241 -9.52 6.18 -20.52
N GLN A 242 -9.90 7.11 -21.40
CA GLN A 242 -10.30 6.84 -22.77
C GLN A 242 -9.16 7.25 -23.71
N ARG A 243 -8.69 6.33 -24.53
CA ARG A 243 -7.62 6.59 -25.51
C ARG A 243 -8.16 7.35 -26.73
N GLY A 244 -7.32 8.22 -27.29
CA GLY A 244 -7.66 9.05 -28.45
C GLY A 244 -8.16 10.44 -28.06
N GLU A 245 -8.43 11.25 -29.08
CA GLU A 245 -8.94 12.62 -28.89
C GLU A 245 -10.39 12.62 -28.39
N PRO A 246 -10.81 13.63 -27.62
CA PRO A 246 -12.21 13.81 -27.28
C PRO A 246 -13.02 13.85 -28.58
N VAL A 247 -14.07 13.02 -28.70
CA VAL A 247 -14.98 13.11 -29.84
C VAL A 247 -15.61 14.50 -29.79
N GLY A 248 -15.17 15.39 -30.67
CA GLY A 248 -15.67 16.75 -30.75
C GLY A 248 -17.19 16.72 -30.92
N GLY A 249 -17.90 17.20 -29.90
CA GLY A 249 -19.30 17.55 -30.03
C GLY A 249 -19.39 18.73 -30.99
N GLY A 250 -19.86 18.46 -32.21
CA GLY A 250 -20.27 19.50 -33.16
C GLY A 250 -21.57 20.16 -32.75
#